data_AF-A0A2E2N562-F1
#
_entry.id   AF-A0A2E2N562-F1
#
_cell.length_a   1.000
_cell.length_b   1.000
_cell.length_c   1.000
_cell.angle_alpha   90.00
_cell.angle_beta   90.00
_cell.angle_gamma   90.00
#
_symmetry.space_group_name_H-M   'P 1'
#
loop_
_entity.id
_entity.type
_entity.pdbx_description
1 polymer ?
#
loop_
_entity_poly.entity_id
_entity_poly.type
_entity_poly.pdbx_seq_one_letter_code
_entity_poly.pdbx_strand_id
1 'polypeptide(L)'
;MIMFRYCTFSRTNPVEEAALERMPGVPRASVFRRSVTVALLLATVLITGCVQRPLTQPNSAQGIMSEPSGIPATGDLSRFLAQTPAGSATTLSSSPWGANVDVVAGSPYFSASRRTCRHLTVTRRSNGDRLAAVACKSGDGAWFTSRLVTALYNGAETW
;
A
#
# COMPACT_ATOMS: atom_id res chain seq x y z
N MET A 1 35.58 6.63 -4.18
CA MET A 1 35.65 5.41 -5.02
C MET A 1 35.40 4.21 -4.14
N ILE A 2 34.20 3.63 -4.20
CA ILE A 2 33.87 2.39 -3.49
C ILE A 2 33.35 1.39 -4.53
N MET A 3 34.16 0.36 -4.74
CA MET A 3 33.88 -0.87 -5.45
C MET A 3 32.78 -1.66 -4.72
N PHE A 4 31.72 -2.05 -5.44
CA PHE A 4 30.92 -3.25 -5.15
C PHE A 4 30.54 -3.86 -6.50
N ARG A 5 31.33 -4.82 -7.00
CA ARG A 5 31.16 -6.27 -6.81
C ARG A 5 29.77 -6.77 -7.17
N TYR A 6 29.70 -7.29 -8.39
CA TYR A 6 28.91 -8.42 -8.88
C TYR A 6 28.14 -9.22 -7.81
N CYS A 7 26.81 -9.30 -7.98
CA CYS A 7 26.07 -10.52 -7.72
C CYS A 7 25.34 -10.91 -9.01
N THR A 8 25.99 -11.80 -9.75
CA THR A 8 25.47 -12.72 -10.75
C THR A 8 24.17 -13.39 -10.28
N PHE A 9 23.05 -13.15 -10.97
CA PHE A 9 21.88 -14.01 -10.89
C PHE A 9 21.90 -14.98 -12.07
N SER A 10 22.60 -16.11 -11.87
CA SER A 10 22.44 -17.30 -12.72
C SER A 10 21.29 -18.13 -12.17
N ARG A 11 20.24 -18.30 -12.96
CA ARG A 11 19.40 -19.51 -12.92
C ARG A 11 18.81 -19.76 -14.30
N THR A 12 19.56 -20.52 -15.09
CA THR A 12 19.07 -21.27 -16.24
C THR A 12 18.24 -22.45 -15.71
N ASN A 13 16.96 -22.51 -16.07
CA ASN A 13 16.20 -23.76 -16.04
C ASN A 13 16.39 -24.46 -17.39
N PRO A 14 16.75 -25.76 -17.42
CA PRO A 14 16.63 -26.59 -18.60
C PRO A 14 15.56 -27.67 -18.40
N VAL A 15 14.49 -27.65 -19.18
CA VAL A 15 13.57 -28.79 -19.45
C VAL A 15 12.97 -28.48 -20.83
N GLU A 16 13.45 -29.13 -21.90
CA GLU A 16 12.81 -30.32 -22.55
C GLU A 16 11.67 -29.84 -23.48
N GLU A 17 11.42 -30.29 -24.71
CA GLU A 17 11.92 -31.27 -25.66
C GLU A 17 11.31 -30.83 -27.01
N ALA A 18 11.98 -31.11 -28.13
CA ALA A 18 11.30 -31.41 -29.39
C ALA A 18 12.32 -32.01 -30.36
N ALA A 19 12.39 -33.34 -30.34
CA ALA A 19 12.97 -34.13 -31.42
C ALA A 19 12.08 -34.04 -32.66
N LEU A 20 12.63 -33.76 -33.83
CA LEU A 20 12.20 -34.44 -35.07
C LEU A 20 13.20 -34.28 -36.23
N GLU A 21 13.84 -35.43 -36.51
CA GLU A 21 14.09 -36.02 -37.82
C GLU A 21 15.12 -35.51 -38.86
N ARG A 22 15.92 -36.50 -39.30
CA ARG A 22 16.45 -36.79 -40.66
C ARG A 22 17.38 -35.73 -41.27
N MET A 23 18.43 -36.03 -42.04
CA MET A 23 19.19 -37.20 -42.49
C MET A 23 20.45 -36.59 -43.17
N PRO A 24 21.48 -37.38 -43.52
CA PRO A 24 22.80 -36.86 -43.87
C PRO A 24 22.94 -36.44 -45.34
N GLY A 25 23.78 -35.41 -45.55
CA GLY A 25 24.59 -35.20 -46.74
C GLY A 25 23.92 -34.48 -47.92
N VAL A 26 24.46 -33.33 -48.32
CA VAL A 26 24.89 -32.97 -49.70
C VAL A 26 25.74 -31.68 -49.63
N PRO A 27 26.80 -31.53 -50.45
CA PRO A 27 27.86 -30.52 -50.28
C PRO A 27 27.65 -29.28 -51.17
N ARG A 28 28.64 -28.37 -51.11
CA ARG A 28 28.88 -27.19 -51.99
C ARG A 28 27.97 -25.99 -51.70
N ALA A 29 28.38 -24.73 -51.83
CA ALA A 29 29.67 -24.08 -51.97
C ALA A 29 29.41 -22.58 -51.72
N SER A 30 30.38 -21.89 -51.13
CA SER A 30 30.82 -20.53 -51.53
C SER A 30 29.84 -19.36 -51.72
N VAL A 31 28.63 -19.33 -51.13
CA VAL A 31 27.74 -18.13 -51.25
C VAL A 31 27.18 -17.64 -49.89
N PHE A 32 27.34 -18.40 -48.82
CA PHE A 32 26.66 -18.15 -47.54
C PHE A 32 27.37 -17.16 -46.59
N ARG A 33 28.42 -16.47 -47.02
CA ARG A 33 29.21 -15.56 -46.14
C ARG A 33 28.67 -14.13 -46.09
N ARG A 34 27.87 -13.70 -47.07
CA ARG A 34 27.34 -12.31 -47.15
C ARG A 34 25.93 -12.16 -46.58
N SER A 35 25.13 -13.23 -46.57
CA SER A 35 23.76 -13.23 -46.05
C SER A 35 23.70 -13.33 -44.53
N VAL A 36 24.69 -13.99 -43.90
CA VAL A 36 24.80 -14.08 -42.43
C VAL A 36 25.10 -12.73 -41.79
N THR A 37 25.93 -11.89 -42.43
CA THR A 37 26.26 -10.56 -41.88
C THR A 37 25.11 -9.57 -41.94
N VAL A 38 24.25 -9.66 -42.97
CA VAL A 38 23.07 -8.77 -43.09
C VAL A 38 21.98 -9.16 -42.09
N ALA A 39 21.75 -10.46 -41.88
CA ALA A 39 20.80 -10.94 -40.88
C ALA A 39 21.22 -10.56 -39.44
N LEU A 40 22.52 -10.59 -39.15
CA LEU A 40 23.07 -10.27 -37.83
C LEU A 40 23.05 -8.76 -37.54
N LEU A 41 23.18 -7.91 -38.57
CA LEU A 41 23.02 -6.45 -38.45
C LEU A 41 21.56 -6.02 -38.29
N LEU A 42 20.58 -6.75 -38.85
CA LEU A 42 19.16 -6.46 -38.64
C LEU A 42 18.68 -6.81 -37.22
N ALA A 43 19.27 -7.83 -36.58
CA ALA A 43 18.84 -8.30 -35.27
C ALA A 43 19.17 -7.33 -34.11
N THR A 44 20.17 -6.45 -34.26
CA THR A 44 20.60 -5.54 -33.19
C THR A 44 19.67 -4.33 -33.01
N VAL A 45 18.88 -3.97 -34.03
CA VAL A 45 17.94 -2.82 -33.96
C VAL A 45 16.69 -3.15 -33.15
N LEU A 46 16.36 -4.43 -32.95
CA LEU A 46 15.14 -4.84 -32.23
C LEU A 46 15.30 -4.94 -30.71
N ILE A 47 16.50 -4.75 -30.15
CA ILE A 47 16.77 -4.96 -28.70
C ILE A 47 16.88 -3.63 -27.93
N THR A 48 16.92 -2.48 -28.61
CA THR A 48 16.96 -1.16 -27.95
C THR A 48 15.56 -0.62 -27.70
N GLY A 49 14.94 -1.07 -26.59
CA GLY A 49 13.57 -0.67 -26.26
C GLY A 49 13.14 -0.88 -24.81
N CYS A 50 14.05 -0.86 -23.83
CA CYS A 50 13.62 -0.61 -22.45
C CYS A 50 13.63 0.90 -22.21
N VAL A 51 12.52 1.58 -22.50
CA VAL A 51 12.25 2.87 -21.87
C VAL A 51 12.11 2.59 -20.37
N GLN A 52 13.19 2.84 -19.63
CA GLN A 52 13.12 3.05 -18.19
C GLN A 52 12.28 4.30 -17.99
N ARG A 53 10.97 4.09 -17.78
CA ARG A 53 10.13 5.11 -17.18
C ARG A 53 10.82 5.46 -15.87
N PRO A 54 11.15 6.74 -15.58
CA PRO A 54 11.41 7.12 -14.21
C PRO A 54 10.16 6.70 -13.44
N LEU A 55 10.28 5.65 -12.65
CA LEU A 55 9.50 5.56 -11.44
C LEU A 55 9.90 6.82 -10.68
N THR A 56 9.11 7.88 -10.84
CA THR A 56 8.98 8.89 -9.81
C THR A 56 8.48 8.11 -8.60
N GLN A 57 9.44 7.50 -7.92
CA GLN A 57 9.28 6.75 -6.70
C GLN A 57 9.32 7.85 -5.65
N PRO A 58 8.18 8.27 -5.08
CA PRO A 58 8.21 9.06 -3.87
C PRO A 58 8.88 8.17 -2.83
N ASN A 59 10.15 8.46 -2.54
CA ASN A 59 10.93 7.95 -1.42
C ASN A 59 11.08 6.42 -1.32
N SER A 60 12.19 5.94 -1.87
CA SER A 60 13.20 5.13 -1.17
C SER A 60 12.82 4.42 0.14
N ALA A 61 12.46 3.14 0.05
CA ALA A 61 12.83 2.12 1.05
C ALA A 61 12.56 2.43 2.53
N GLN A 62 11.50 3.20 2.84
CA GLN A 62 10.87 3.11 4.14
C GLN A 62 10.06 1.81 4.11
N GLY A 63 10.45 0.81 4.90
CA GLY A 63 9.58 -0.34 5.16
C GLY A 63 8.19 0.19 5.48
N ILE A 64 7.14 -0.44 4.94
CA ILE A 64 5.73 -0.02 4.97
C ILE A 64 5.30 0.26 6.42
N MET A 65 5.70 1.40 6.95
CA MET A 65 5.22 1.98 8.17
C MET A 65 4.07 2.81 7.66
N SER A 66 2.91 2.16 7.55
CA SER A 66 1.70 2.75 6.99
C SER A 66 1.49 4.13 7.59
N GLU A 67 1.61 5.15 6.76
CA GLU A 67 1.31 6.53 7.15
C GLU A 67 -0.09 6.58 7.78
N PRO A 68 -0.34 7.43 8.79
CA PRO A 68 -1.63 7.45 9.44
C PRO A 68 -2.78 7.70 8.47
N SER A 69 -3.52 6.65 8.14
CA SER A 69 -4.75 6.77 7.35
C SER A 69 -5.88 7.25 8.27
N GLY A 70 -6.50 8.38 7.89
CA GLY A 70 -7.64 8.94 8.59
C GLY A 70 -7.63 10.46 8.64
N ILE A 71 -8.70 11.03 9.19
CA ILE A 71 -8.84 12.46 9.43
C ILE A 71 -8.21 12.79 10.79
N PRO A 72 -7.27 13.74 10.89
CA PRO A 72 -6.63 14.08 12.15
C PRO A 72 -7.69 14.53 13.17
N ALA A 73 -7.62 13.98 14.38
CA ALA A 73 -8.36 14.52 15.52
C ALA A 73 -7.63 15.77 16.00
N THR A 74 -8.31 16.91 15.95
CA THR A 74 -7.75 18.22 16.36
C THR A 74 -8.47 18.76 17.59
N GLY A 75 -7.84 19.73 18.27
CA GLY A 75 -8.45 20.46 19.38
C GLY A 75 -8.95 19.57 20.52
N ASP A 76 -10.22 19.73 20.88
CA ASP A 76 -10.80 19.07 22.06
C ASP A 76 -10.94 17.55 21.89
N LEU A 77 -11.12 17.06 20.65
CA LEU A 77 -11.19 15.63 20.38
C LEU A 77 -9.85 14.95 20.69
N SER A 78 -8.72 15.53 20.31
CA SER A 78 -7.41 14.92 20.56
C SER A 78 -7.07 14.90 22.05
N ARG A 79 -7.41 15.96 22.79
CA ARG A 79 -7.25 16.03 24.24
C ARG A 79 -8.12 14.99 24.95
N PHE A 80 -9.39 14.90 24.56
CA PHE A 80 -10.31 13.89 25.07
C PHE A 80 -9.76 12.47 24.86
N LEU A 81 -9.34 12.12 23.64
CA LEU A 81 -8.79 10.80 23.35
C LEU A 81 -7.55 10.45 24.18
N ALA A 82 -6.71 11.44 24.47
CA ALA A 82 -5.46 11.26 25.20
C ALA A 82 -5.63 11.04 26.71
N GLN A 83 -6.65 11.65 27.32
CA GLN A 83 -6.76 11.74 28.79
C GLN A 83 -7.87 10.86 29.38
N THR A 84 -8.79 10.39 28.55
CA THR A 84 -10.08 9.93 29.05
C THR A 84 -10.11 8.41 29.30
N PRO A 85 -10.71 7.94 30.41
CA PRO A 85 -10.99 6.51 30.64
C PRO A 85 -11.89 5.87 29.56
N ALA A 86 -12.05 4.55 29.64
CA ALA A 86 -13.02 3.83 28.80
C ALA A 86 -14.47 4.19 29.17
N GLY A 87 -15.34 4.25 28.17
CA GLY A 87 -16.78 4.51 28.34
C GLY A 87 -17.15 5.97 28.60
N SER A 88 -16.17 6.87 28.70
CA SER A 88 -16.45 8.29 28.89
C SER A 88 -16.99 8.94 27.63
N ALA A 89 -17.75 10.01 27.82
CA ALA A 89 -18.39 10.77 26.76
C ALA A 89 -17.96 12.25 26.79
N THR A 90 -17.95 12.90 25.63
CA THR A 90 -17.81 14.35 25.50
C THR A 90 -18.69 14.87 24.38
N THR A 91 -19.13 16.12 24.50
CA THR A 91 -19.83 16.82 23.42
C THR A 91 -18.83 17.75 22.73
N LEU A 92 -18.75 17.66 21.41
CA LEU A 92 -17.87 18.48 20.58
C LEU A 92 -18.69 19.45 19.75
N SER A 93 -18.39 20.74 19.90
CA SER A 93 -18.96 21.80 19.06
C SER A 93 -18.43 21.76 17.63
N SER A 94 -17.20 21.27 17.43
CA SER A 94 -16.57 21.04 16.13
C SER A 94 -15.83 19.70 16.13
N SER A 95 -16.06 18.89 15.10
CA SER A 95 -15.44 17.56 14.96
C SER A 95 -15.30 17.18 13.48
N PRO A 96 -14.51 16.14 13.15
CA PRO A 96 -14.43 15.57 11.80
C PRO A 96 -15.78 15.13 11.23
N TRP A 97 -16.78 14.90 12.08
CA TRP A 97 -18.10 14.41 11.69
C TRP A 97 -19.19 15.48 11.70
N GLY A 98 -18.79 16.75 11.82
CA GLY A 98 -19.67 17.90 11.91
C GLY A 98 -19.75 18.49 13.32
N ALA A 99 -20.59 19.50 13.46
CA ALA A 99 -20.79 20.20 14.73
C ALA A 99 -21.79 19.47 15.64
N ASN A 100 -21.66 19.71 16.95
CA ASN A 100 -22.60 19.24 17.98
C ASN A 100 -22.81 17.71 17.96
N VAL A 101 -21.72 16.98 18.12
CA VAL A 101 -21.74 15.53 18.23
C VAL A 101 -21.37 15.09 19.64
N ASP A 102 -22.04 14.06 20.14
CA ASP A 102 -21.67 13.37 21.35
C ASP A 102 -20.76 12.18 20.99
N VAL A 103 -19.57 12.14 21.57
CA VAL A 103 -18.56 11.11 21.29
C VAL A 103 -18.33 10.29 22.55
N VAL A 104 -18.55 8.98 22.45
CA VAL A 104 -18.23 8.01 23.49
C VAL A 104 -16.97 7.24 23.10
N ALA A 105 -15.95 7.21 23.97
CA ALA A 105 -14.70 6.51 23.72
C ALA A 105 -14.64 5.15 24.43
N GLY A 106 -14.57 4.07 23.66
CA GLY A 106 -14.37 2.71 24.17
C GLY A 106 -12.96 2.50 24.75
N SER A 107 -12.67 1.30 25.25
CA SER A 107 -11.35 0.98 25.82
C SER A 107 -10.22 1.07 24.78
N PRO A 108 -9.00 1.45 25.18
CA PRO A 108 -7.82 1.31 24.33
C PRO A 108 -7.50 -0.15 24.04
N TYR A 109 -7.14 -0.41 22.78
CA TYR A 109 -6.68 -1.71 22.30
C TYR A 109 -5.48 -1.53 21.35
N PHE A 110 -4.65 -2.55 21.24
CA PHE A 110 -3.52 -2.56 20.32
C PHE A 110 -3.93 -3.18 18.98
N SER A 111 -3.82 -2.44 17.89
CA SER A 111 -4.17 -2.91 16.55
C SER A 111 -3.03 -3.70 15.89
N ALA A 112 -3.36 -4.47 14.84
CA ALA A 112 -2.37 -5.13 13.99
C ALA A 112 -1.38 -4.14 13.32
N SER A 113 -1.76 -2.86 13.19
CA SER A 113 -0.87 -1.78 12.73
C SER A 113 0.10 -1.29 13.80
N ARG A 114 0.18 -1.96 14.96
CA ARG A 114 1.02 -1.63 16.11
C ARG A 114 0.74 -0.25 16.71
N ARG A 115 -0.53 0.17 16.66
CA ARG A 115 -0.99 1.45 17.18
C ARG A 115 -1.97 1.23 18.31
N THR A 116 -1.99 2.15 19.28
CA THR A 116 -3.07 2.17 20.27
C THR A 116 -4.29 2.80 19.62
N CYS A 117 -5.36 2.04 19.51
CA CYS A 117 -6.61 2.46 18.92
C CYS A 117 -7.75 2.40 19.95
N ARG A 118 -8.84 3.11 19.68
CA ARG A 118 -10.07 3.11 20.48
C ARG A 118 -11.26 3.11 19.55
N HIS A 119 -12.27 2.31 19.88
CA HIS A 119 -13.57 2.43 19.24
C HIS A 119 -14.26 3.71 19.71
N LEU A 120 -14.95 4.37 18.79
CA LEU A 120 -15.75 5.56 19.04
C LEU A 120 -17.18 5.32 18.59
N THR A 121 -18.12 5.76 19.41
CA THR A 121 -19.52 5.93 19.01
C THR A 121 -19.81 7.42 18.95
N VAL A 122 -20.15 7.91 17.77
CA VAL A 122 -20.46 9.31 17.50
C VAL A 122 -21.96 9.44 17.29
N THR A 123 -22.63 10.26 18.08
CA THR A 123 -24.07 10.52 17.94
C THR A 123 -24.28 11.97 17.57
N ARG A 124 -24.98 12.25 16.46
CA ARG A 124 -25.30 13.62 16.07
C ARG A 124 -26.49 14.12 16.89
N ARG A 125 -26.35 15.23 17.62
CA ARG A 125 -27.45 15.75 18.47
C ARG A 125 -28.68 16.20 17.70
N SER A 126 -28.54 16.56 16.42
CA SER A 126 -29.65 17.09 15.63
C SER A 126 -30.72 16.07 15.30
N ASN A 127 -30.36 14.80 15.13
CA ASN A 127 -31.26 13.73 14.68
C ASN A 127 -31.05 12.40 15.42
N GLY A 128 -30.02 12.28 16.25
CA GLY A 128 -29.73 11.06 17.01
C GLY A 128 -29.02 9.98 16.19
N ASP A 129 -28.65 10.26 14.94
CA ASP A 129 -27.96 9.28 14.10
C ASP A 129 -26.65 8.87 14.76
N ARG A 130 -26.29 7.58 14.66
CA ARG A 130 -25.06 7.02 15.23
C ARG A 130 -24.07 6.57 14.16
N LEU A 131 -22.82 6.96 14.32
CA LEU A 131 -21.68 6.54 13.51
C LEU A 131 -20.69 5.80 14.38
N ALA A 132 -20.24 4.65 13.91
CA ALA A 132 -19.11 3.97 14.49
C ALA A 132 -17.81 4.43 13.83
N ALA A 133 -16.85 4.80 14.65
CA ALA A 133 -15.53 5.22 14.19
C ALA A 133 -14.43 4.53 15.01
N VAL A 134 -13.21 4.63 14.51
CA VAL A 134 -11.99 4.23 15.23
C VAL A 134 -11.05 5.41 15.28
N ALA A 135 -10.44 5.64 16.44
CA ALA A 135 -9.35 6.60 16.61
C ALA A 135 -8.06 5.87 16.94
N CYS A 136 -6.98 6.11 16.20
CA CYS A 136 -5.68 5.48 16.41
C CYS A 136 -4.58 6.51 16.65
N LYS A 137 -3.78 6.30 17.69
CA LYS A 137 -2.62 7.11 18.04
C LYS A 137 -1.46 6.79 17.10
N SER A 138 -0.89 7.81 16.46
CA SER A 138 0.34 7.72 15.65
C SER A 138 1.56 7.53 16.55
N GLY A 139 2.70 7.16 15.95
CA GLY A 139 3.98 7.10 16.65
C GLY A 139 4.34 8.42 17.35
N ASP A 140 4.04 9.55 16.70
CA ASP A 140 4.28 10.91 17.22
C ASP A 140 3.23 11.36 18.26
N GLY A 141 2.29 10.48 18.62
CA GLY A 141 1.26 10.75 19.62
C GLY A 141 0.01 11.47 19.11
N ALA A 142 -0.02 11.91 17.85
CA ALA A 142 -1.20 12.48 17.21
C ALA A 142 -2.30 11.42 17.00
N TRP A 143 -3.56 11.80 17.13
CA TRP A 143 -4.70 10.91 16.93
C TRP A 143 -5.32 11.10 15.55
N PHE A 144 -5.67 10.00 14.89
CA PHE A 144 -6.34 9.99 13.59
C PHE A 144 -7.62 9.17 13.67
N THR A 145 -8.68 9.64 13.01
CA THR A 145 -10.01 9.06 13.04
C THR A 145 -10.40 8.51 11.68
N SER A 146 -11.05 7.35 11.68
CA SER A 146 -11.56 6.69 10.47
C SER A 146 -12.92 6.08 10.74
N ARG A 147 -13.79 6.02 9.71
CA ARG A 147 -15.08 5.34 9.79
C ARG A 147 -14.87 3.83 9.93
N LEU A 148 -15.65 3.19 10.78
CA LEU A 148 -15.60 1.75 10.99
C LEU A 148 -16.58 1.06 10.03
N VAL A 149 -16.15 0.75 8.81
CA VAL A 149 -17.03 0.20 7.75
C VAL A 149 -17.70 -1.11 8.16
N THR A 150 -17.04 -1.92 8.99
CA THR A 150 -17.63 -3.17 9.52
C THR A 150 -18.88 -2.94 10.38
N ALA A 151 -19.03 -1.74 10.94
CA ALA A 151 -20.20 -1.37 11.74
C ALA A 151 -21.47 -1.12 10.90
N LEU A 152 -21.32 -0.91 9.59
CA LEU A 152 -22.48 -0.83 8.70
C LEU A 152 -23.15 -2.20 8.55
N TYR A 153 -22.34 -3.26 8.47
CA TYR A 153 -22.84 -4.61 8.27
C TYR A 153 -23.52 -5.20 9.52
N ASN A 154 -23.18 -4.72 10.71
CA ASN A 154 -23.78 -5.20 11.97
C ASN A 154 -24.90 -4.28 12.51
N GLY A 155 -25.29 -3.24 11.76
CA GLY A 155 -26.36 -2.31 12.15
C GLY A 155 -26.02 -1.38 13.32
N ALA A 156 -24.74 -1.28 13.71
CA ALA A 156 -24.30 -0.36 14.76
C ALA A 156 -24.24 1.11 14.29
N GLU A 157 -24.30 1.33 12.98
CA GLU A 157 -24.33 2.64 12.35
C GLU A 157 -25.69 2.91 11.69
N THR A 158 -26.21 4.12 11.88
CA THR A 158 -27.50 4.60 11.35
C THR A 158 -27.34 5.91 10.57
N TRP A 159 -26.11 6.26 10.16
CA TRP A 159 -25.77 7.43 9.36
C TRP A 159 -25.95 7.18 7.87
#